data_AF-A0A2J6W9G4-F1
#
_entry.id   AF-A0A2J6W9G4-F1
#
_cell.length_a   1.000
_cell.length_b   1.000
_cell.length_c   1.000
_cell.angle_alpha   90.00
_cell.angle_beta   90.00
_cell.angle_gamma   90.00
#
_symmetry.space_group_name_H-M   'P 1'
#
loop_
_entity.id
_entity.type
_entity.pdbx_description
1 polymer ?
#
loop_
_entity_poly.entity_id
_entity_poly.type
_entity_poly.pdbx_seq_one_letter_code
_entity_poly.pdbx_strand_id
1 'polypeptide(L)' 'MKVAVKKQSNLKYRCRVCGYIYDPEKGDEINNISPGIEFIDLPDKWRCPVCNYSKKEFRVLKNNNPA' A
#
# COMPACT_ATOMS: atom_id res chain seq x y z
N MET A 1 24.48 -17.11 -9.66
CA MET A 1 23.12 -16.94 -9.10
C MET A 1 23.26 -16.07 -7.86
N LYS A 2 22.98 -14.77 -7.94
CA LYS A 2 23.34 -13.82 -6.87
C LYS A 2 22.10 -13.29 -6.16
N VAL A 3 22.03 -13.69 -4.89
CA VAL A 3 21.51 -12.94 -3.74
C VAL A 3 20.00 -12.69 -3.69
N ALA A 4 19.36 -13.43 -2.78
CA ALA A 4 18.11 -13.09 -2.15
C ALA A 4 18.18 -11.70 -1.53
N VAL A 5 17.48 -10.73 -2.11
CA VAL A 5 17.15 -9.49 -1.40
C VAL A 5 15.84 -9.75 -0.66
N LYS A 6 15.93 -10.23 0.58
CA LYS A 6 14.79 -10.24 1.52
C LYS A 6 14.45 -8.79 1.90
N LYS A 7 13.81 -8.03 1.01
CA LYS A 7 13.09 -6.80 1.38
C LYS A 7 11.64 -7.20 1.66
N GLN A 8 11.43 -7.95 2.74
CA GLN A 8 10.10 -8.37 3.16
C GLN A 8 9.40 -7.21 3.88
N SER A 9 8.48 -6.56 3.18
CA SER A 9 7.43 -5.79 3.84
C SER A 9 6.23 -5.63 2.94
N ASN A 10 5.58 -6.74 2.53
CA ASN A 10 4.25 -6.80 1.89
C ASN A 10 3.16 -6.34 2.88
N LEU A 11 3.34 -5.13 3.40
CA LEU A 11 2.50 -4.51 4.39
C LEU A 11 1.36 -3.86 3.65
N LYS A 12 0.14 -4.29 3.97
CA LYS A 12 -1.05 -3.65 3.42
C LYS A 12 -1.34 -2.39 4.18
N TYR A 13 -1.91 -1.39 3.51
CA TYR A 13 -2.21 -0.10 4.12
C TYR A 13 -3.69 0.20 3.97
N ARG A 14 -4.35 0.57 5.07
CA ARG A 14 -5.77 0.91 5.06
C ARG A 14 -5.97 2.41 5.15
N CYS A 15 -6.73 2.95 4.22
CA CYS A 15 -7.24 4.32 4.27
C CYS A 15 -8.15 4.48 5.49
N ARG A 16 -7.87 5.46 6.34
CA ARG A 16 -8.68 5.77 7.53
C ARG A 16 -10.01 6.47 7.19
N VAL A 17 -10.11 7.08 6.01
CA VAL A 17 -11.29 7.84 5.56
C VAL A 17 -12.36 6.91 5.00
N CYS A 18 -12.01 6.07 4.02
CA CYS A 18 -12.97 5.21 3.31
C CYS A 18 -12.79 3.71 3.57
N GLY A 19 -11.68 3.30 4.20
CA GLY A 19 -11.40 1.89 4.46
C GLY A 19 -10.74 1.11 3.32
N TYR A 20 -10.46 1.72 2.16
CA TYR A 20 -9.72 1.09 1.06
C TYR A 20 -8.38 0.50 1.55
N ILE A 21 -8.02 -0.67 1.03
CA ILE A 21 -6.76 -1.36 1.37
C ILE A 21 -5.86 -1.36 0.14
N TYR A 22 -4.72 -0.69 0.24
CA TYR A 22 -3.62 -0.82 -0.71
C TYR A 22 -2.89 -2.14 -0.45
N ASP A 23 -2.76 -2.95 -1.49
CA ASP A 23 -2.09 -4.24 -1.50
C ASP A 23 -0.93 -4.18 -2.49
N PRO A 24 0.34 -4.15 -2.02
CA PRO A 24 1.51 -4.09 -2.90
C PRO A 24 1.51 -5.17 -3.98
N GLU A 25 0.98 -6.38 -3.69
CA GLU A 25 0.91 -7.48 -4.68
C GLU A 25 -0.08 -7.21 -5.81
N LYS A 26 -1.04 -6.31 -5.60
CA LYS A 26 -2.02 -5.92 -6.63
C LYS A 26 -1.65 -4.59 -7.28
N GLY A 27 -0.93 -3.72 -6.57
CA GLY A 27 -0.74 -2.34 -7.00
C GLY A 27 -2.05 -1.55 -6.96
N ASP A 28 -2.20 -0.62 -7.90
CA ASP A 28 -3.38 0.24 -8.04
C ASP A 28 -3.53 0.67 -9.50
N GLU A 29 -4.34 -0.08 -10.26
CA GLU A 29 -4.59 0.16 -11.69
C GLU A 29 -5.22 1.52 -11.97
N ILE A 30 -6.06 2.04 -11.07
CA ILE A 30 -6.75 3.33 -11.24
C ILE A 30 -5.72 4.48 -11.29
N ASN A 31 -4.66 4.36 -10.48
CA ASN A 31 -3.56 5.33 -10.45
C ASN A 31 -2.34 4.88 -11.27
N ASN A 32 -2.47 3.85 -12.12
CA ASN A 32 -1.38 3.27 -12.93
C ASN A 32 -0.17 2.83 -12.09
N ILE A 33 -0.40 2.22 -10.92
CA ILE A 33 0.62 1.62 -10.08
C ILE A 33 0.65 0.12 -10.35
N SER A 34 1.79 -0.38 -10.82
CA SER A 34 1.97 -1.81 -11.08
C SER A 34 2.01 -2.65 -9.79
N PRO A 35 1.68 -3.95 -9.88
CA PRO A 35 1.97 -4.93 -8.85
C PRO A 35 3.45 -4.91 -8.42
N GLY A 36 3.69 -5.14 -7.14
CA GLY A 36 5.02 -5.19 -6.51
C GLY A 36 5.54 -3.84 -6.00
N ILE A 37 4.79 -2.75 -6.16
CA ILE A 37 5.16 -1.44 -5.61
C ILE A 37 4.73 -1.36 -4.15
N GLU A 38 5.67 -1.12 -3.25
CA GLU A 38 5.35 -0.94 -1.83
C GLU A 38 4.67 0.41 -1.59
N PHE A 39 3.83 0.48 -0.55
CA PHE A 39 3.11 1.73 -0.23
C PHE A 39 4.06 2.91 0.05
N ILE A 40 5.21 2.62 0.65
CA ILE A 40 6.24 3.62 0.93
C ILE A 40 6.91 4.15 -0.34
N ASP A 41 6.92 3.34 -1.41
CA ASP A 41 7.50 3.67 -2.70
C ASP A 41 6.48 4.38 -3.62
N LEU A 42 5.24 4.56 -3.16
CA LEU A 42 4.23 5.32 -3.89
C LEU A 42 4.58 6.81 -4.01
N PRO A 43 4.33 7.43 -5.18
CA PRO A 43 4.53 8.87 -5.38
C PRO A 43 3.80 9.72 -4.32
N ASP A 44 4.35 10.85 -3.91
CA ASP A 44 3.68 11.77 -2.96
C ASP A 44 2.36 12.34 -3.50
N LYS A 45 2.24 12.41 -4.83
CA LYS A 45 1.02 12.80 -5.52
C LYS A 45 -0.03 11.69 -5.58
N TRP A 46 0.31 10.45 -5.24
CA TRP A 46 -0.66 9.37 -5.21
C TRP A 46 -1.77 9.68 -4.21
N ARG A 47 -2.99 9.30 -4.58
CA ARG A 47 -4.22 9.52 -3.82
C ARG A 47 -5.00 8.22 -3.77
N CYS A 48 -5.75 8.03 -2.68
CA CYS A 48 -6.62 6.87 -2.55
C CYS A 48 -7.57 6.79 -3.77
N PRO A 49 -7.60 5.66 -4.49
CA PRO A 49 -8.43 5.52 -5.70
C PRO A 49 -9.93 5.59 -5.41
N VAL A 50 -10.34 5.43 -4.14
CA VAL A 50 -11.75 5.45 -3.72
C VAL A 50 -12.20 6.85 -3.27
N CYS A 51 -11.40 7.53 -2.45
CA CYS A 51 -11.83 8.79 -1.81
C CYS A 51 -10.94 10.00 -2.12
N ASN A 52 -9.90 9.81 -2.94
CA ASN A 52 -8.96 10.84 -3.37
C ASN A 52 -8.17 11.55 -2.25
N TYR A 53 -8.18 11.02 -1.02
CA TYR A 53 -7.34 11.52 0.07
C TYR A 53 -5.87 11.10 -0.10
N SER A 54 -4.97 11.87 0.50
CA SER A 54 -3.53 11.64 0.41
C SER A 54 -3.08 10.34 1.11
N LYS A 55 -1.88 9.87 0.75
CA LYS A 55 -1.23 8.71 1.39
C LYS A 55 -1.04 8.85 2.91
N LYS A 56 -1.09 10.08 3.44
CA LYS A 56 -0.99 10.36 4.88
C LYS A 56 -2.18 9.83 5.68
N GLU A 57 -3.33 9.63 5.04
CA GLU A 57 -4.53 9.07 5.68
C GLU A 57 -4.50 7.54 5.79
N PHE A 58 -3.41 6.89 5.37
CA PHE A 58 -3.27 5.45 5.44
C PHE A 58 -2.50 5.02 6.68
N ARG A 59 -2.93 3.89 7.25
CA ARG A 59 -2.22 3.21 8.35
C ARG A 59 -1.79 1.81 7.93
N VAL A 60 -0.65 1.38 8.44
CA VAL A 60 -0.15 0.01 8.28
C VAL A 60 -1.17 -0.96 8.88
N LEU A 61 -1.60 -1.94 8.09
CA LEU A 61 -2.26 -3.14 8.60
C LEU A 61 -1.18 -4.13 9.00
N LYS A 62 -0.80 -4.12 10.29
CA LYS A 62 -0.08 -5.26 10.86
C LYS A 62 -1.11 -6.36 11.09
N ASN A 63 -0.86 -7.57 10.59
CA ASN A 63 -1.64 -8.75 10.97
C ASN A 63 -1.31 -9.09 12.43
N ASN A 64 -1.89 -8.33 13.35
CA ASN A 64 -1.97 -8.63 14.77
C ASN A 64 -3.32 -8.11 15.23
N ASN A 65 -4.28 -9.03 15.23
CA ASN A 65 -5.57 -8.88 15.85
C ASN A 65 -5.49 -9.46 17.27
N PRO A 66 -5.23 -8.67 18.32
CA PRO A 66 -5.97 -8.85 19.54
C PRO A 66 -7.32 -8.13 19.37
N ALA A 67 -8.40 -8.88 19.57
CA ALA A 67 -9.79 -8.45 19.50
C ALA A 67 -10.06 -7.14 20.25
#